data_AF-A0A5C3LQP3-F1
#
_entry.id   AF-A0A5C3LQP3-F1
#
_cell.length_a   1.000
_cell.length_b   1.000
_cell.length_c   1.000
_cell.angle_alpha   90.00
_cell.angle_beta   90.00
_cell.angle_gamma   90.00
#
_symmetry.space_group_name_H-M   'P 1'
#
loop_
_entity.id
_entity.type
_entity.pdbx_description
1 polymer ?
#
loop_
_entity_poly.entity_id
_entity_poly.type
_entity_poly.pdbx_seq_one_letter_code
_entity_poly.pdbx_strand_id
1 'polypeptide(L)'
;MRFVSVAVAAICALPLVSAITLQVPTNPHAGGVTDINWTVSPTDPSTWILILVNTAVTNSLYQAWHPPTQINPSSGHLQTALISWIPVGAHYQLRAVKIDNIWEILAYSPEFSFV
;
A
#
# COMPACT_ATOMS: atom_id res chain seq x y z
N MET A 1 0.55 56.90 -2.84
CA MET A 1 -0.13 55.59 -3.00
C MET A 1 0.96 54.52 -3.04
N ARG A 2 1.01 53.62 -2.06
CA ARG A 2 2.01 52.53 -1.98
C ARG A 2 1.37 51.26 -2.56
N PHE A 3 1.97 50.72 -3.62
CA PHE A 3 1.54 49.46 -4.22
C PHE A 3 2.11 48.30 -3.39
N VAL A 4 1.24 47.47 -2.82
CA VAL A 4 1.63 46.21 -2.17
C VAL A 4 1.63 45.14 -3.26
N SER A 5 2.82 44.66 -3.64
CA SER A 5 2.96 43.52 -4.55
C SER A 5 2.68 42.23 -3.80
N VAL A 6 1.57 41.56 -4.14
CA VAL A 6 1.30 40.17 -3.74
C VAL A 6 2.06 39.26 -4.69
N ALA A 7 3.12 38.62 -4.21
CA ALA A 7 3.79 37.55 -4.95
C ALA A 7 3.01 36.23 -4.73
N VAL A 8 2.32 35.77 -5.77
CA VAL A 8 1.72 34.43 -5.79
C VAL A 8 2.83 33.42 -6.08
N ALA A 9 3.22 32.62 -5.09
CA ALA A 9 4.11 31.50 -5.30
C ALA A 9 3.36 30.39 -6.05
N ALA A 10 3.72 30.16 -7.31
CA ALA A 10 3.23 29.03 -8.07
C ALA A 10 3.81 27.74 -7.48
N ILE A 11 2.96 26.93 -6.85
CA ILE A 11 3.30 25.56 -6.44
C ILE A 11 3.33 24.73 -7.72
N CYS A 12 4.51 24.42 -8.23
CA CYS A 12 4.66 23.41 -9.27
C CYS A 12 4.16 22.07 -8.73
N ALA A 13 3.01 21.60 -9.21
CA ALA A 13 2.50 20.26 -8.95
C ALA A 13 3.36 19.24 -9.72
N LEU A 14 4.52 18.89 -9.16
CA LEU A 14 5.26 17.71 -9.59
C LEU A 14 4.40 16.47 -9.29
N PRO A 15 4.41 15.42 -10.14
CA PRO A 15 3.80 14.16 -9.79
C PRO A 15 4.48 13.66 -8.52
N LEU A 16 3.74 13.59 -7.40
CA LEU A 16 4.25 13.07 -6.15
C LEU A 16 4.54 11.59 -6.35
N VAL A 17 5.82 11.25 -6.53
CA VAL A 17 6.25 9.86 -6.48
C VAL A 17 6.00 9.38 -5.05
N SER A 18 5.14 8.37 -4.91
CA SER A 18 4.90 7.71 -3.62
C SER A 18 6.21 7.13 -3.08
N ALA A 19 6.55 7.50 -1.86
CA ALA A 19 7.69 7.01 -1.10
C ALA A 19 7.28 5.91 -0.10
N ILE A 20 6.06 5.39 -0.22
CA ILE A 20 5.58 4.25 0.57
C ILE A 20 6.53 3.07 0.33
N THR A 21 7.02 2.45 1.40
CA THR A 21 7.76 1.18 1.30
C THR A 21 7.01 0.08 2.03
N LEU A 22 6.71 -1.01 1.33
CA LEU A 22 6.04 -2.19 1.89
C LEU A 22 7.09 -3.25 2.22
N GLN A 23 7.03 -3.79 3.43
CA GLN A 23 7.89 -4.88 3.85
C GLN A 23 7.25 -6.23 3.52
N VAL A 24 8.09 -7.26 3.35
CA VAL A 24 7.61 -8.65 3.27
C VAL A 24 6.99 -9.05 4.62
N PRO A 25 5.80 -9.68 4.63
CA PRO A 25 5.24 -10.21 5.87
C PRO A 25 6.16 -11.24 6.51
N THR A 26 6.25 -11.25 7.83
CA THR A 26 6.99 -12.28 8.57
C THR A 26 6.16 -13.55 8.71
N ASN A 27 6.66 -14.67 8.19
CA ASN A 27 6.03 -16.00 8.26
C ASN A 27 4.57 -16.06 7.73
N PRO A 28 4.32 -15.64 6.48
CA PRO A 28 2.98 -15.66 5.91
C PRO A 28 2.50 -17.10 5.73
N HIS A 29 1.42 -17.44 6.43
CA HIS A 29 0.76 -18.74 6.36
C HIS A 29 -0.74 -18.55 6.11
N ALA A 30 -1.34 -19.43 5.30
CA ALA A 30 -2.74 -19.33 4.95
C ALA A 30 -3.63 -19.51 6.19
N GLY A 31 -4.64 -18.65 6.37
CA GLY A 31 -5.48 -18.65 7.57
C GLY A 31 -4.81 -18.03 8.80
N GLY A 32 -3.55 -17.64 8.66
CA GLY A 32 -2.68 -17.21 9.72
C GLY A 32 -2.78 -15.76 10.09
N VAL A 33 -2.49 -15.44 11.36
CA VAL A 33 -2.21 -14.05 11.75
C VAL A 33 -0.82 -13.68 11.28
N THR A 34 -0.71 -12.56 10.60
CA THR A 34 0.55 -11.99 10.11
C THR A 34 0.65 -10.52 10.48
N ASP A 35 1.89 -10.06 10.64
CA ASP A 35 2.22 -8.65 10.70
C ASP A 35 2.62 -8.15 9.31
N ILE A 36 2.05 -7.02 8.92
CA ILE A 36 2.36 -6.30 7.69
C ILE A 36 2.87 -4.92 8.09
N ASN A 37 4.05 -4.55 7.60
CA ASN A 37 4.72 -3.31 7.97
C ASN A 37 5.02 -2.46 6.74
N TRP A 38 4.99 -1.14 6.93
CA TRP A 38 5.34 -0.17 5.91
C TRP A 38 5.87 1.14 6.48
N THR A 39 6.50 1.94 5.63
CA THR A 39 6.89 3.32 5.94
C THR A 39 6.20 4.28 4.99
N VAL A 40 5.93 5.50 5.45
CA VAL A 40 5.37 6.59 4.64
C VAL A 40 6.19 7.87 4.81
N SER A 41 6.13 8.72 3.81
CA SER A 41 6.65 10.09 3.77
C SER A 41 5.50 11.10 3.96
N PRO A 42 5.77 12.32 4.45
CA PRO A 42 4.80 13.42 4.44
C PRO A 42 4.23 13.77 3.06
N THR A 43 4.88 13.33 1.97
CA THR A 43 4.43 13.53 0.60
C THR A 43 3.48 12.44 0.09
N ASP A 44 3.29 11.36 0.84
CA ASP A 44 2.46 10.24 0.41
C ASP A 44 0.96 10.55 0.55
N PRO A 45 0.10 9.88 -0.24
CA PRO A 45 -1.34 9.95 -0.05
C PRO A 45 -1.73 9.60 1.38
N SER A 46 -2.60 10.42 1.99
CA SER A 46 -3.11 10.17 3.34
C SER A 46 -4.00 8.93 3.42
N THR A 47 -4.51 8.45 2.28
CA THR A 47 -5.32 7.24 2.17
C THR A 47 -4.92 6.39 0.97
N TRP A 48 -4.90 5.08 1.15
CA TRP A 48 -4.64 4.07 0.12
C TRP A 48 -5.19 2.72 0.59
N ILE A 49 -5.32 1.76 -0.34
CA ILE A 49 -5.80 0.40 -0.06
C ILE A 49 -4.61 -0.56 -0.11
N LEU A 50 -4.52 -1.47 0.85
CA LEU A 50 -3.56 -2.57 0.79
C LEU A 50 -4.19 -3.76 0.09
N ILE A 51 -3.51 -4.35 -0.88
CA ILE A 51 -3.96 -5.58 -1.55
C ILE A 51 -2.89 -6.66 -1.56
N LEU A 52 -3.32 -7.92 -1.51
CA LEU A 52 -2.51 -9.11 -1.68
C LEU A 52 -2.84 -9.77 -3.01
N VAL A 53 -1.81 -10.02 -3.82
CA VAL A 53 -1.93 -10.64 -5.14
C VAL A 53 -0.89 -11.73 -5.32
N ASN A 54 -1.11 -12.63 -6.28
CA ASN A 54 -0.06 -13.49 -6.84
C ASN A 54 0.32 -12.99 -8.24
N THR A 55 1.59 -12.65 -8.44
CA THR A 55 2.12 -12.03 -9.66
C THR A 55 2.24 -12.99 -10.83
N ALA A 56 2.21 -14.31 -10.59
CA ALA A 56 2.20 -15.34 -11.63
C ALA A 56 0.79 -15.59 -12.21
N VAL A 57 -0.27 -15.03 -11.61
CA VAL A 57 -1.65 -15.23 -12.03
C VAL A 57 -2.27 -13.90 -12.48
N THR A 58 -2.70 -13.83 -13.74
CA THR A 58 -3.39 -12.66 -14.28
C THR A 58 -4.67 -12.37 -13.49
N ASN A 59 -4.91 -11.10 -13.15
CA ASN A 59 -6.06 -10.65 -12.36
C ASN A 59 -6.17 -11.31 -10.97
N SER A 60 -5.04 -11.67 -10.37
CA SER A 60 -5.00 -12.17 -9.00
C SER A 60 -5.30 -11.07 -7.99
N LEU A 61 -6.32 -11.30 -7.16
CA LEU A 61 -6.58 -10.55 -5.94
C LEU A 61 -7.08 -11.54 -4.89
N TYR A 62 -6.28 -11.79 -3.86
CA TYR A 62 -6.66 -12.68 -2.76
C TYR A 62 -7.37 -11.91 -1.66
N GLN A 63 -6.82 -10.76 -1.26
CA GLN A 63 -7.33 -10.00 -0.13
C GLN A 63 -7.08 -8.51 -0.31
N ALA A 64 -7.98 -7.69 0.22
CA ALA A 64 -7.86 -6.25 0.25
C ALA A 64 -8.23 -5.73 1.64
N TRP A 65 -7.53 -4.69 2.10
CA TRP A 65 -7.79 -4.01 3.35
C TRP A 65 -7.94 -2.51 3.11
N HIS A 66 -9.08 -1.96 3.53
CA HIS A 66 -9.49 -0.59 3.25
C HIS A 66 -9.41 0.30 4.51
N PRO A 67 -8.98 1.56 4.37
CA PRO A 67 -9.09 2.54 5.43
C PRO A 67 -10.53 3.05 5.58
N PRO A 68 -10.89 3.65 6.74
CA PRO A 68 -10.10 3.69 7.97
C PRO A 68 -10.35 2.47 8.88
N THR A 69 -11.27 1.58 8.50
CA THR A 69 -11.78 0.52 9.38
C THR A 69 -10.86 -0.68 9.50
N GLN A 70 -10.10 -1.00 8.45
CA GLN A 70 -9.21 -2.17 8.43
C GLN A 70 -7.73 -1.78 8.50
N ILE A 71 -7.37 -0.62 7.92
CA ILE A 71 -6.00 -0.08 8.00
C ILE A 71 -6.00 1.40 8.33
N ASN A 72 -4.97 1.84 9.04
CA ASN A 72 -4.60 3.24 9.16
C ASN A 72 -3.28 3.44 8.39
N PRO A 73 -3.29 4.00 7.17
CA PRO A 73 -2.11 4.28 6.36
C PRO A 73 -0.93 4.96 7.09
N SER A 74 -1.21 5.74 8.14
CA SER A 74 -0.20 6.44 8.93
C SER A 74 0.40 5.61 10.08
N SER A 75 -0.16 4.44 10.42
CA SER A 75 0.33 3.60 11.54
C SER A 75 1.64 2.88 11.23
N GLY A 76 1.95 2.65 9.95
CA GLY A 76 3.11 1.84 9.53
C GLY A 76 2.95 0.34 9.76
N HIS A 77 1.80 -0.12 10.27
CA HIS A 77 1.60 -1.50 10.71
C HIS A 77 0.13 -1.94 10.63
N LEU A 78 -0.07 -3.20 10.25
CA LEU A 78 -1.33 -3.94 10.32
C LEU A 78 -1.05 -5.36 10.82
N GLN A 79 -1.72 -5.77 11.89
CA GLN A 79 -1.83 -7.19 12.26
C GLN A 79 -3.18 -7.73 11.79
N THR A 80 -3.17 -8.78 10.99
CA THR A 80 -4.39 -9.31 10.36
C THR A 80 -4.31 -10.80 10.07
N ALA A 81 -5.46 -11.44 9.90
CA ALA A 81 -5.53 -12.82 9.44
C ALA A 81 -5.58 -12.88 7.91
N LEU A 82 -4.70 -13.68 7.32
CA LEU A 82 -4.72 -14.02 5.91
C LEU A 82 -5.84 -15.03 5.65
N ILE A 83 -6.49 -14.96 4.48
CA ILE A 83 -7.56 -15.93 4.16
C ILE A 83 -7.01 -17.36 4.10
N SER A 84 -7.85 -18.33 4.46
CA SER A 84 -7.46 -19.73 4.68
C SER A 84 -7.15 -20.54 3.43
N TRP A 85 -7.59 -20.08 2.26
CA TRP A 85 -7.47 -20.82 1.00
C TRP A 85 -6.41 -20.26 0.05
N ILE A 86 -5.52 -19.37 0.54
CA ILE A 86 -4.36 -18.95 -0.25
C ILE A 86 -3.52 -20.20 -0.59
N PRO A 87 -3.27 -20.48 -1.88
CA PRO A 87 -2.38 -21.56 -2.26
C PRO A 87 -0.98 -21.38 -1.66
N VAL A 88 -0.41 -22.47 -1.13
CA VAL A 88 1.00 -22.48 -0.74
C VAL A 88 1.85 -22.35 -2.00
N GLY A 89 2.88 -21.49 -1.96
CA GLY A 89 3.72 -21.24 -3.11
C GLY A 89 4.35 -19.84 -3.12
N ALA A 90 5.08 -19.56 -4.19
CA ALA A 90 5.78 -18.29 -4.40
C ALA A 90 4.95 -17.26 -5.17
N HIS A 91 5.58 -16.10 -5.45
CA HIS A 91 5.06 -15.01 -6.29
C HIS A 91 3.94 -14.19 -5.65
N TYR A 92 3.88 -14.15 -4.31
CA TYR A 92 2.96 -13.26 -3.62
C TYR A 92 3.56 -11.89 -3.41
N GLN A 93 2.72 -10.86 -3.50
CA GLN A 93 3.16 -9.47 -3.34
C GLN A 93 2.06 -8.66 -2.68
N LEU A 94 2.45 -7.79 -1.76
CA LEU A 94 1.60 -6.73 -1.24
C LEU A 94 1.73 -5.50 -2.14
N ARG A 95 0.60 -4.83 -2.40
CA ARG A 95 0.57 -3.57 -3.14
C ARG A 95 -0.25 -2.53 -2.38
N ALA A 96 0.29 -1.33 -2.30
CA ALA A 96 -0.46 -0.16 -1.89
C ALA A 96 -1.01 0.46 -3.16
N VAL A 97 -2.32 0.64 -3.25
CA VAL A 97 -2.98 1.19 -4.44
C VAL A 97 -3.85 2.38 -4.06
N LYS A 98 -4.08 3.27 -5.04
CA LYS A 98 -4.88 4.46 -4.81
C LYS A 98 -6.33 4.09 -4.51
N ILE A 99 -6.96 4.82 -3.58
CA ILE A 99 -8.30 4.49 -3.07
C ILE A 99 -9.41 4.63 -4.12
N ASP A 100 -9.24 5.54 -5.08
CA ASP A 100 -10.17 5.82 -6.17
C ASP A 100 -9.81 5.08 -7.47
N ASN A 101 -8.64 4.45 -7.55
CA ASN A 101 -8.17 3.71 -8.71
C ASN A 101 -7.16 2.62 -8.32
N ILE A 102 -7.63 1.39 -8.16
CA ILE A 102 -6.78 0.24 -7.78
C ILE A 102 -5.74 -0.15 -8.84
N TRP A 103 -5.86 0.36 -10.06
CA TRP A 103 -4.88 0.16 -11.13
C TRP A 103 -3.66 1.08 -10.97
N GLU A 104 -3.77 2.14 -10.16
CA GLU A 104 -2.68 3.04 -9.84
C GLU A 104 -1.96 2.53 -8.58
N ILE A 105 -0.80 1.92 -8.79
CA ILE A 105 -0.01 1.30 -7.74
C ILE A 105 0.97 2.33 -7.18
N LEU A 106 0.89 2.53 -5.87
CA LEU A 106 1.70 3.49 -5.10
C LEU A 106 2.97 2.85 -4.55
N ALA A 107 2.93 1.56 -4.22
CA ALA A 107 4.09 0.80 -3.77
C ALA A 107 3.90 -0.71 -3.92
N TYR A 108 5.03 -1.40 -3.92
CA TYR A 108 5.13 -2.86 -3.97
C TYR A 108 6.00 -3.36 -2.82
N SER A 109 5.64 -4.49 -2.21
CA SER A 109 6.62 -5.27 -1.45
C SER A 109 7.54 -6.05 -2.41
N PRO A 110 8.70 -6.51 -1.93
CA PRO A 110 9.36 -7.67 -2.55
C PRO A 110 8.39 -8.85 -2.66
N GLU A 111 8.64 -9.74 -3.62
CA GLU A 111 7.88 -11.00 -3.70
C GLU A 111 8.21 -11.92 -2.52
N PHE A 112 7.23 -12.72 -2.11
CA PHE A 112 7.37 -13.70 -1.03
C PHE A 112 6.56 -14.96 -1.30
N SER A 113 6.77 -15.96 -0.44
CA SER A 113 6.09 -17.25 -0.52
C SER A 113 5.24 -17.48 0.71
N PHE A 114 4.06 -18.09 0.51
CA PHE A 114 3.30 -18.69 1.61
C PHE A 114 3.89 -20.05 1.96
N VAL A 115 3.97 -20.32 3.27
CA VAL A 115 4.40 -21.60 3.85
C VAL A 115 3.26 -22.35 4.50
#